data_AF-I5BR24-F1
#
_entry.id   AF-I5BR24-F1
#
_cell.length_a   1.000
_cell.length_b   1.000
_cell.length_c   1.000
_cell.angle_alpha   90.00
_cell.angle_beta   90.00
_cell.angle_gamma   90.00
#
_symmetry.space_group_name_H-M   'P 1'
#
loop_
_entity.id
_entity.type
_entity.pdbx_description
1 polymer ?
#
loop_
_entity_poly.entity_id
_entity_poly.type
_entity_poly.pdbx_seq_one_letter_code
_entity_poly.pdbx_strand_id
1 'polypeptide(L)'
;MVLVFLQAVFRKAAEKSNINPWATLYTLRHSFATHCLQNGMNLRQVQVLLGHSSPKTTEIYTHVLEISNKVLKSPLDLMDNT
;
A
#
# COMPACT_ATOMS: atom_id res chain seq x y z
N MET A 1 -8.70 -7.82 22.72
CA MET A 1 -8.95 -6.69 23.65
C MET A 1 -8.34 -5.37 23.16
N VAL A 2 -7.04 -5.30 22.81
CA VAL A 2 -6.36 -4.06 22.36
C VAL A 2 -6.90 -3.48 21.04
N LEU A 3 -7.20 -4.33 20.04
CA LEU A 3 -7.68 -3.86 18.73
C LEU A 3 -9.05 -3.17 18.80
N VAL A 4 -9.94 -3.64 19.68
CA VAL A 4 -11.29 -3.08 19.84
C VAL A 4 -11.22 -1.68 20.45
N PHE A 5 -10.32 -1.46 21.40
CA PHE A 5 -10.09 -0.16 22.01
C PHE A 5 -9.56 0.86 20.99
N LEU A 6 -8.52 0.52 20.23
CA LEU A 6 -7.96 1.40 19.22
C LEU A 6 -8.99 1.74 18.14
N GLN A 7 -9.81 0.77 17.72
CA GLN A 7 -10.87 1.00 16.75
C GLN A 7 -11.95 1.96 17.28
N ALA A 8 -12.30 1.87 18.57
CA ALA A 8 -13.27 2.76 19.20
C ALA A 8 -12.72 4.20 19.32
N VAL A 9 -11.44 4.36 19.68
CA VAL A 9 -10.77 5.67 19.73
C VAL A 9 -10.70 6.28 18.33
N PHE A 10 -10.29 5.50 17.33
CA PHE A 10 -10.23 5.97 15.94
C PHE A 10 -11.60 6.40 15.41
N ARG A 11 -12.67 5.64 15.69
CA ARG A 11 -14.03 5.99 15.25
C ARG A 11 -14.47 7.36 15.79
N LYS A 12 -14.24 7.63 17.08
CA LYS A 12 -14.53 8.95 17.68
C LYS A 12 -13.73 10.08 17.04
N ALA A 13 -12.49 9.81 16.62
CA ALA A 13 -11.68 10.80 15.91
C ALA A 13 -12.22 11.05 14.49
N ALA A 14 -12.57 9.97 13.77
CA ALA A 14 -13.10 10.03 12.41
C ALA A 14 -14.42 10.83 12.33
N GLU A 15 -15.32 10.63 13.29
CA GLU A 15 -16.57 11.39 13.43
C GLU A 15 -16.34 12.90 13.59
N LYS A 16 -15.26 13.29 14.28
CA LYS A 16 -14.91 14.70 14.52
C LYS A 16 -14.14 15.34 13.37
N SER A 17 -13.43 14.55 12.57
CA SER A 17 -12.56 15.06 11.51
C SER A 17 -13.26 15.27 10.16
N ASN A 18 -14.59 15.06 10.08
CA ASN A 18 -15.37 15.16 8.84
C ASN A 18 -14.79 14.32 7.68
N ILE A 19 -14.22 13.16 8.01
CA ILE A 19 -13.76 12.17 7.03
C ILE A 19 -14.84 11.10 6.83
N ASN A 20 -14.59 10.13 5.94
CA ASN A 20 -15.49 8.99 5.77
C ASN A 20 -15.75 8.30 7.14
N PRO A 21 -17.00 8.27 7.64
CA PRO A 21 -17.32 7.70 8.95
C PRO A 21 -17.12 6.18 9.00
N TRP A 22 -17.02 5.52 7.84
CA TRP A 22 -16.73 4.10 7.70
C TRP A 22 -15.23 3.79 7.67
N ALA A 23 -14.36 4.81 7.73
CA ALA A 23 -12.93 4.60 7.83
C ALA A 23 -12.59 3.76 9.07
N THR A 24 -11.57 2.90 8.93
CA THR A 24 -11.06 2.06 10.02
C THR A 24 -9.55 2.18 10.13
N LEU A 25 -8.97 1.55 11.15
CA LEU A 25 -7.51 1.40 11.25
C LEU A 25 -6.93 0.65 10.04
N TYR A 26 -7.68 -0.28 9.46
CA TYR A 26 -7.28 -0.95 8.22
C TYR A 26 -7.24 0.04 7.05
N THR A 27 -8.21 0.95 6.95
CA THR A 27 -8.19 2.03 5.95
C THR A 27 -6.91 2.86 6.06
N LEU A 28 -6.51 3.26 7.27
CA LEU A 28 -5.23 3.97 7.48
C LEU A 28 -4.02 3.15 7.03
N ARG A 29 -3.98 1.85 7.36
CA ARG A 29 -2.91 0.96 6.90
C ARG A 29 -2.85 0.89 5.38
N HIS A 30 -4.00 0.78 4.71
CA HIS A 30 -4.05 0.79 3.25
C HIS A 30 -3.58 2.13 2.67
N SER A 31 -4.02 3.26 3.23
CA SER A 31 -3.58 4.59 2.81
C SER A 31 -2.07 4.76 2.95
N PHE A 32 -1.48 4.31 4.07
CA PHE A 32 -0.03 4.34 4.27
C PHE A 32 0.71 3.54 3.21
N ALA A 33 0.30 2.29 2.95
CA ALA A 33 0.92 1.43 1.95
C ALA A 33 0.84 2.03 0.53
N THR A 34 -0.34 2.54 0.15
CA THR A 34 -0.55 3.23 -1.14
C THR A 34 0.37 4.43 -1.28
N HIS A 35 0.48 5.28 -0.26
CA HIS A 35 1.38 6.44 -0.31
C HIS A 35 2.86 6.04 -0.37
N CYS A 36 3.28 4.98 0.34
CA CYS A 36 4.65 4.49 0.22
C CYS A 36 4.98 4.09 -1.23
N LEU A 37 4.09 3.34 -1.89
CA LEU A 37 4.27 2.93 -3.28
C LEU A 37 4.27 4.12 -4.24
N GLN A 38 3.37 5.08 -4.05
CA GLN A 38 3.32 6.31 -4.86
C GLN A 38 4.59 7.17 -4.72
N ASN A 39 5.25 7.12 -3.55
CA ASN A 39 6.53 7.79 -3.31
C ASN A 39 7.75 6.98 -3.78
N GLY A 40 7.55 5.95 -4.61
CA GLY A 40 8.63 5.20 -5.25
C GLY A 40 9.22 4.06 -4.40
N MET A 41 8.61 3.74 -3.25
CA MET A 41 8.99 2.52 -2.53
C MET A 41 8.57 1.29 -3.32
N ASN A 42 9.42 0.26 -3.34
CA ASN A 42 9.04 -1.02 -3.93
C ASN A 42 8.19 -1.85 -2.98
N LEU A 43 7.49 -2.85 -3.54
CA LEU A 43 6.55 -3.69 -2.79
C LEU A 43 7.20 -4.44 -1.62
N ARG A 44 8.47 -4.82 -1.74
CA ARG A 44 9.20 -5.52 -0.68
C ARG A 44 9.52 -4.60 0.50
N GLN A 45 9.87 -3.34 0.24
CA GLN A 45 10.06 -2.35 1.31
C GLN A 45 8.76 -2.11 2.08
N VAL A 46 7.64 -1.97 1.37
CA VAL A 46 6.31 -1.82 1.98
C VAL A 46 5.93 -3.06 2.81
N GLN A 47 6.21 -4.27 2.30
CA GLN A 47 5.98 -5.52 3.02
C GLN A 47 6.69 -5.53 4.39
N VAL A 48 7.97 -5.15 4.41
CA VAL A 48 8.78 -5.11 5.64
C VAL A 48 8.25 -4.07 6.61
N LEU A 49 7.93 -2.85 6.13
CA LEU A 49 7.37 -1.78 6.96
C LEU A 49 6.03 -2.16 7.61
N LEU A 50 5.19 -2.90 6.89
CA LEU A 50 3.89 -3.34 7.40
C LEU A 50 3.97 -4.58 8.31
N GLY A 51 5.14 -5.23 8.37
CA GLY A 51 5.34 -6.47 9.12
C GLY A 51 4.62 -7.67 8.52
N HIS A 52 4.41 -7.68 7.20
CA HIS A 52 3.70 -8.75 6.52
C HIS A 52 4.59 -9.99 6.37
N SER A 53 4.18 -11.10 7.01
CA SER A 53 4.89 -12.38 6.95
C SER A 53 4.86 -13.02 5.55
N SER A 54 3.86 -12.69 4.74
CA SER A 54 3.69 -13.20 3.38
C SER A 54 3.64 -12.07 2.34
N PRO A 55 4.29 -12.21 1.18
CA PRO A 55 4.10 -11.30 0.06
C PRO A 55 2.63 -11.20 -0.38
N LYS A 56 1.85 -12.27 -0.20
CA LYS A 56 0.46 -12.35 -0.65
C LYS A 56 -0.43 -11.27 -0.06
N THR A 57 -0.17 -10.87 1.19
CA THR A 57 -0.94 -9.80 1.86
C THR A 57 -0.52 -8.41 1.43
N THR A 58 0.62 -8.27 0.75
CA THR A 58 1.13 -7.01 0.19
C THR A 58 0.84 -6.89 -1.30
N GLU A 59 0.70 -8.02 -2.01
CA GLU A 59 0.30 -8.08 -3.43
C GLU A 59 -0.99 -7.32 -3.72
N ILE A 60 -1.89 -7.20 -2.74
CA ILE A 60 -3.13 -6.42 -2.88
C ILE A 60 -2.85 -4.97 -3.27
N TYR A 61 -1.67 -4.41 -2.99
CA TYR A 61 -1.32 -3.04 -3.35
C TYR A 61 -0.69 -2.90 -4.73
N THR A 62 -0.48 -4.00 -5.45
CA THR A 62 0.07 -3.95 -6.82
C THR A 62 -0.83 -3.20 -7.79
N HIS A 63 -2.15 -3.12 -7.54
CA HIS A 63 -3.07 -2.31 -8.33
C HIS A 63 -2.75 -0.81 -8.31
N VAL A 64 -2.03 -0.33 -7.29
CA VAL A 64 -1.57 1.08 -7.18
C VAL A 64 -0.37 1.33 -8.08
N LEU A 65 0.43 0.29 -8.33
CA LEU A 65 1.54 0.37 -9.26
C LEU A 65 0.93 0.33 -10.66
N GLU A 66 0.96 1.46 -11.38
CA GLU A 66 0.69 1.49 -12.81
C GLU A 66 1.82 0.72 -13.53
N ILE A 67 1.72 -0.61 -13.53
CA ILE A 67 2.61 -1.46 -14.33
C ILE A 67 2.13 -1.35 -15.78
N SER A 68 2.50 -0.23 -16.40
CA SER A 68 2.33 -0.03 -17.82
C SER A 68 3.37 -0.89 -18.55
N ASN A 69 2.89 -1.86 -19.34
CA ASN A 69 3.74 -2.68 -20.22
C ASN A 69 4.58 -1.83 -21.20
N LYS A 70 4.29 -0.53 -21.38
CA LYS A 70 5.14 0.37 -22.19
C LYS A 70 6.49 0.68 -21.57
N VAL A 71 6.67 0.46 -20.26
CA VAL A 71 7.92 0.74 -19.54
C VAL A 71 8.87 -0.47 -19.52
N LEU A 72 8.34 -1.67 -19.75
CA LEU A 72 9.13 -2.91 -19.78
C LEU A 72 9.82 -3.06 -21.14
N LYS A 73 11.01 -2.45 -21.27
CA LYS A 73 11.95 -2.82 -22.33
C LYS A 73 12.66 -4.10 -21.91
N SER A 74 12.66 -5.11 -22.78
CA SER A 74 13.45 -6.31 -22.51
C SER A 74 14.94 -5.92 -22.49
N PRO A 75 15.73 -6.43 -21.54
CA PRO A 75 17.18 -6.28 -21.58
C PRO A 75 17.78 -6.82 -22.88
N LEU A 76 17.14 -7.81 -23.52
CA LEU A 76 17.58 -8.37 -24.80
C LEU A 76 17.35 -7.40 -25.96
N ASP A 77 16.28 -6.59 -25.94
CA ASP A 77 16.02 -5.58 -26.96
C ASP A 77 17.10 -4.47 -26.98
N LEU A 78 17.90 -4.36 -25.91
CA LEU A 78 19.03 -3.43 -25.80
C LEU A 78 20.32 -3.99 -26.42
N MET A 79 20.39 -5.30 -26.66
CA MET A 79 21.59 -5.98 -27.16
C MET A 79 21.65 -6.02 -28.69
N ASP A 80 20.51 -5.91 -29.37
CA ASP A 80 20.44 -5.97 -30.84
C ASP A 80 20.83 -4.64 -31.53
N ASN A 81 21.21 -3.61 -30.77
CA ASN A 81 21.58 -2.27 -31.26
C ASN A 81 23.10 -1.96 -31.19
N THR A 82 23.96 -2.97 -31.01
CA THR A 82 25.43 -2.86 -31.05
C THR A 82 26.01 -3.75 -32.13
#